data_AF-A0A661K100-F1
#
_entry.id   AF-A0A661K100-F1
#
_cell.length_a   1.000
_cell.length_b   1.000
_cell.length_c   1.000
_cell.angle_alpha   90.00
_cell.angle_beta   90.00
_cell.angle_gamma   90.00
#
_symmetry.space_group_name_H-M   'P 1'
#
loop_
_entity.id
_entity.type
_entity.pdbx_description
1 polymer ?
#
loop_
_entity_poly.entity_id
_entity_poly.type
_entity_poly.pdbx_seq_one_letter_code
_entity_poly.pdbx_strand_id
1 'polypeptide(L)' 'MKSYHEAGKLPRKWVELYCKGDWESCVRYQKEENGEWHPDYMLPDGTFDKTLRVT' A
#
# COMPACT_ATOMS: atom_id res chain seq x y z
N MET A 1 3.68 3.54 -2.13
CA MET A 1 3.32 2.37 -2.96
C MET A 1 4.08 2.34 -4.29
N LYS A 2 3.94 3.36 -5.14
CA LYS A 2 4.67 3.46 -6.42
C LYS A 2 6.19 3.30 -6.26
N SER A 3 6.79 4.03 -5.32
CA SER A 3 8.24 3.97 -5.02
C SER A 3 8.73 2.56 -4.64
N TYR A 4 8.00 1.84 -3.78
CA TYR A 4 8.37 0.46 -3.41
C TYR A 4 8.25 -0.52 -4.57
N HIS A 5 7.23 -0.36 -5.42
CA HIS A 5 7.05 -1.18 -6.61
C HIS A 5 8.16 -0.91 -7.65
N GLU A 6 8.49 0.36 -7.90
CA GLU A 6 9.57 0.77 -8.80
C GLU A 6 10.95 0.32 -8.29
N ALA A 7 11.13 0.26 -6.96
CA ALA A 7 12.33 -0.29 -6.34
C ALA A 7 12.37 -1.83 -6.30
N GLY A 8 11.37 -2.53 -6.84
CA GLY A 8 11.28 -4.00 -6.83
C GLY A 8 11.03 -4.61 -5.45
N LYS A 9 10.75 -3.79 -4.43
CA LYS A 9 10.50 -4.24 -3.04
C LYS A 9 9.06 -4.69 -2.81
N LEU A 10 8.14 -4.27 -3.70
CA LEU A 10 6.73 -4.57 -3.58
C LEU A 10 6.25 -5.42 -4.77
N PRO A 11 5.66 -6.60 -4.52
CA PRO A 11 5.13 -7.45 -5.59
C PRO A 11 4.13 -6.73 -6.49
N ARG A 12 4.22 -6.97 -7.79
CA ARG A 12 3.37 -6.34 -8.83
C ARG A 12 1.87 -6.56 -8.61
N LYS A 13 1.47 -7.66 -7.96
CA LYS A 13 0.06 -7.96 -7.61
C LYS A 13 -0.62 -6.80 -6.87
N TRP A 14 0.11 -6.06 -6.04
CA TRP A 14 -0.44 -4.94 -5.27
C TRP A 14 -0.86 -3.79 -6.18
N VAL A 15 -0.07 -3.50 -7.21
CA VAL A 15 -0.39 -2.47 -8.20
C VAL A 15 -1.55 -2.93 -9.08
N GLU A 16 -1.55 -4.18 -9.51
CA GLU A 16 -2.60 -4.70 -10.40
C GLU A 16 -3.96 -4.81 -9.71
N LEU A 17 -4.01 -5.34 -8.49
CA LEU A 17 -5.27 -5.52 -7.77
C LEU A 17 -5.79 -4.21 -7.19
N TYR A 18 -4.94 -3.39 -6.56
CA TYR A 18 -5.40 -2.25 -5.75
C TYR A 18 -5.12 -0.88 -6.38
N CYS A 19 -4.16 -0.73 -7.29
CA CYS A 19 -3.95 0.56 -7.96
C CYS A 19 -4.64 0.65 -9.33
N LYS A 20 -4.84 -0.49 -9.99
CA LYS A 20 -5.47 -0.58 -11.32
C LYS A 20 -6.79 -1.36 -11.33
N GLY A 21 -7.07 -2.12 -10.27
CA GLY A 21 -8.26 -2.95 -10.13
C GLY A 21 -9.24 -2.35 -9.15
N ASP A 22 -9.57 -3.12 -8.12
CA ASP A 22 -10.47 -2.77 -7.03
C ASP A 22 -9.78 -1.83 -6.03
N TRP A 23 -9.54 -0.59 -6.46
CA TRP A 23 -8.82 0.40 -5.67
C TRP A 23 -9.60 0.88 -4.45
N GLU A 24 -10.92 0.79 -4.48
CA GLU A 24 -11.79 1.16 -3.36
C GLU A 24 -11.64 0.20 -2.17
N SER A 25 -11.22 -1.06 -2.38
CA SER A 25 -10.91 -1.98 -1.28
C SER A 25 -9.53 -1.78 -0.65
N CYS A 26 -8.74 -0.82 -1.13
CA CYS A 26 -7.45 -0.47 -0.53
C CYS A 26 -7.65 0.23 0.83
N VAL A 27 -7.26 -0.44 1.92
CA VAL A 27 -7.37 0.06 3.30
C VAL A 27 -6.55 1.34 3.49
N ARG A 28 -5.40 1.48 2.82
CA ARG A 28 -4.62 2.74 2.87
C ARG A 28 -5.44 3.91 2.35
N TYR A 29 -6.06 3.73 1.18
CA TYR A 29 -6.88 4.76 0.56
C TYR A 29 -8.06 5.14 1.46
N GLN A 30 -8.77 4.15 2.00
CA GLN A 30 -9.88 4.40 2.93
C GLN A 30 -9.44 5.19 4.17
N LYS A 31 -8.25 4.91 4.71
CA LYS A 31 -7.69 5.65 5.84
C LYS A 31 -7.32 7.08 5.46
N GLU A 32 -6.69 7.28 4.30
CA GLU A 32 -6.35 8.61 3.77
C GLU A 32 -7.60 9.47 3.59
N GLU A 33 -8.68 8.92 3.00
CA GLU A 33 -9.98 9.60 2.84
C GLU A 33 -10.64 9.95 4.17
N ASN A 34 -10.48 9.09 5.19
CA ASN A 34 -11.00 9.33 6.54
C ASN A 34 -10.08 10.24 7.39
N GLY A 35 -8.92 10.66 6.90
CA GLY A 35 -7.93 11.42 7.66
C GLY A 35 -7.26 10.61 8.78
N GLU A 36 -7.28 9.28 8.70
CA GLU A 36 -6.67 8.38 9.67
C GLU A 36 -5.19 8.15 9.37
N TRP A 37 -4.35 8.24 10.40
CA TRP A 37 -2.93 7.93 10.27
C TRP A 37 -2.69 6.44 9.98
N HIS A 38 -1.76 6.16 9.08
CA HIS A 38 -1.18 4.83 8.89
C HIS A 38 0.31 4.92 8.53
N PRO A 39 1.11 3.89 8.86
CA PRO A 39 2.53 3.89 8.50
C PRO A 39 2.77 3.59 7.01
N ASP A 40 3.93 4.01 6.50
CA ASP A 40 4.32 3.78 5.09
C ASP A 40 4.48 2.32 4.69
N TYR A 41 4.77 1.46 5.66
CA TYR A 41 4.94 0.02 5.49
C TYR A 41 3.61 -0.76 5.63
N MET A 42 2.47 -0.07 5.73
CA MET A 42 1.15 -0.69 5.57
C MET A 42 0.92 -1.06 4.10
N LEU A 43 0.35 -2.22 3.86
CA LEU A 43 -0.04 -2.74 2.54
C LEU A 43 -1.52 -2.40 2.24
N PRO A 44 -1.95 -2.49 0.96
CA PRO A 44 -3.34 -2.20 0.58
C PRO A 44 -4.42 -3.04 1.27
N ASP A 45 -4.11 -4.25 1.72
CA ASP A 45 -5.05 -5.10 2.47
C ASP A 45 -5.09 -4.76 3.97
N GLY A 46 -4.35 -3.73 4.40
CA GLY A 46 -4.24 -3.32 5.80
C GLY A 46 -3.19 -4.09 6.62
N THR A 47 -2.52 -5.09 6.03
CA THR A 47 -1.40 -5.78 6.69
C THR A 47 -0.14 -4.91 6.70
N PHE A 48 0.87 -5.29 7.48
CA PHE A 48 2.11 -4.52 7.63
C PHE A 48 3.31 -5.34 7.18
N ASP A 49 4.12 -4.78 6.28
CA ASP A 49 5.38 -5.37 5.86
C ASP A 49 6.58 -4.58 6.42
N LYS A 50 7.10 -5.01 7.57
CA LYS A 50 8.21 -4.33 8.25
C LYS A 50 9.50 -4.28 7.41
N THR A 51 9.64 -5.09 6.38
CA THR A 51 10.81 -5.04 5.47
C THR A 51 10.80 -3.78 4.59
N LEU A 52 9.64 -3.14 4.44
CA LEU A 52 9.48 -1.87 3.74
C LEU A 52 9.75 -0.65 4.63
N ARG A 53 10.08 -0.84 5.92
CA ARG A 53 10.46 0.28 6.78
C ARG A 53 11.71 0.96 6.20
N VAL A 54 11.57 2.23 5.85
CA VAL A 54 12.70 3.10 5.57
C VAL A 54 13.15 3.64 6.93
N THR A 55 14.29 3.15 7.42
CA THR A 55 15.03 3.72 8.56
C THR A 55 15.67 5.03 8.20
#